data_AF-A0A561EK72-F1
#
_entry.id   AF-A0A561EK72-F1
#
_cell.length_a   1.000
_cell.length_b   1.000
_cell.length_c   1.000
_cell.angle_alpha   90.00
_cell.angle_beta   90.00
_cell.angle_gamma   90.00
#
_symmetry.space_group_name_H-M   'P 1'
#
loop_
_entity.id
_entity.type
_entity.pdbx_description
1 polymer ?
#
loop_
_entity_poly.entity_id
_entity_poly.type
_entity_poly.pdbx_seq_one_letter_code
_entity_poly.pdbx_strand_id
1 'polypeptide(L)'
;MTSDHVIVCDLGFGDAGKGTVVDRLCRGPYGPGRARPVHAVVRHNGGAQAAHNVVTDDGRHHTFAQFGSGTFAGVPTHLSRFMLVDPLALAAEARHLAALGVPDPLALLTVDRRALLTTPFHAAANRLREQRRGQARHGSCGLGIGETARYALSHPGDAPTAADCTSPARLLRKLTLLRDRLADQLDTSPGEFPAPPPAHCADAFHAFAEHIRLTDEAHLPELLRTGPVVFEGAQGVLLDEWHGFHPYTTWSTTTFANAETLLAEAGAPGSALRLGVLRTYTTRHGPGPLPTESKALAVPEPHNDTGRWQGAFRLGHFDTVAHRYALTAAGGADALALTHLDAPARHRDLRLCEAYELDGAPLHCITTGAVGDLAAQAQLTAALLRARPGSLTDPGPDPQSWVEQITQRLGVPALMESYGPTARHKRLPMRPTPAATLGPMTTQEADDRTTYGPNSHCHWCGTPYPPGTVEWPRTCPGCSEMSWRNPLPVVVTLLPVNLPEGGQSLVVIRRTIEPGYGELALPGGYIDYGESWQQAAVRELREETGIHADSTDVTLVATDSDTAGGFLCLFGLLPARDLAELPPSKPTDETDGWQLATPATPLAFSFHTRVSQSWFSGQFRSLQ
;
A
#
# COMPACT_ATOMS: atom_id res chain seq x y z
N MET A 1 -16.84 -11.67 -15.12
CA MET A 1 -15.91 -12.76 -14.73
C MET A 1 -15.08 -12.22 -13.58
N THR A 2 -15.03 -12.88 -12.43
CA THR A 2 -14.15 -12.46 -11.34
C THR A 2 -12.72 -12.80 -11.75
N SER A 3 -11.90 -11.78 -12.02
CA SER A 3 -10.50 -11.97 -12.42
C SER A 3 -9.71 -12.59 -11.28
N ASP A 4 -9.20 -13.80 -11.50
CA ASP A 4 -8.44 -14.57 -10.52
C ASP A 4 -6.97 -14.17 -10.47
N HIS A 5 -6.50 -13.26 -11.32
CA HIS A 5 -5.11 -12.78 -11.33
C HIS A 5 -5.06 -11.25 -11.21
N VAL A 6 -3.91 -10.70 -10.86
CA VAL A 6 -3.70 -9.23 -10.82
C VAL A 6 -2.40 -8.89 -11.51
N ILE A 7 -2.38 -7.80 -12.27
CA ILE A 7 -1.17 -7.19 -12.79
C ILE A 7 -0.97 -5.86 -12.06
N VAL A 8 0.18 -5.68 -11.43
CA VAL A 8 0.53 -4.49 -10.66
C VAL A 8 1.60 -3.70 -11.42
N CYS A 9 1.21 -2.54 -11.96
CA CYS A 9 2.12 -1.60 -12.63
C CYS A 9 2.06 -0.23 -11.98
N ASP A 10 3.15 0.52 -12.05
CA ASP A 10 3.28 1.86 -11.49
C ASP A 10 3.03 2.89 -12.60
N LEU A 11 2.11 3.82 -12.35
CA LEU A 11 1.69 4.83 -13.33
C LEU A 11 2.49 6.14 -13.21
N GLY A 12 3.64 6.11 -12.53
CA GLY A 12 4.59 7.21 -12.41
C GLY A 12 5.98 6.84 -12.96
N PHE A 13 7.03 7.35 -12.32
CA PHE A 13 8.43 7.07 -12.67
C PHE A 13 9.04 5.91 -11.89
N GLY A 14 8.24 5.08 -11.23
CA GLY A 14 8.74 4.11 -10.24
C GLY A 14 8.52 4.59 -8.80
N ASP A 15 8.92 3.74 -7.86
CA ASP A 15 8.84 4.00 -6.40
C ASP A 15 7.45 4.31 -5.87
N ALA A 16 6.38 3.96 -6.58
CA ALA A 16 5.01 4.20 -6.12
C ALA A 16 4.54 3.26 -4.99
N GLY A 17 5.39 2.36 -4.50
CA GLY A 17 5.03 1.38 -3.46
C GLY A 17 4.47 0.07 -3.99
N LYS A 18 4.81 -0.33 -5.23
CA LYS A 18 4.41 -1.63 -5.81
C LYS A 18 4.73 -2.81 -4.89
N GLY A 19 5.93 -2.84 -4.31
CA GLY A 19 6.33 -3.97 -3.46
C GLY A 19 5.41 -4.20 -2.28
N THR A 20 5.07 -3.13 -1.57
CA THR A 20 4.17 -3.22 -0.43
C THR A 20 2.72 -3.49 -0.81
N VAL A 21 2.28 -3.07 -2.01
CA VAL A 21 0.99 -3.46 -2.59
C VAL A 21 0.98 -4.97 -2.89
N VAL A 22 2.02 -5.49 -3.53
CA VAL A 22 2.13 -6.92 -3.84
C VAL A 22 2.22 -7.78 -2.58
N ASP A 23 2.99 -7.36 -1.56
CA ASP A 23 3.04 -8.05 -0.26
C ASP A 23 1.65 -8.09 0.40
N ARG A 24 0.88 -6.99 0.35
CA ARG A 24 -0.51 -6.99 0.85
C ARG A 24 -1.41 -7.95 0.08
N LEU A 25 -1.29 -8.00 -1.25
CA LEU A 25 -2.08 -8.92 -2.09
C LEU A 25 -1.73 -10.39 -1.79
N CYS A 26 -0.48 -10.68 -1.42
CA CYS A 26 -0.03 -12.02 -1.06
C CYS A 26 -0.50 -12.47 0.33
N ARG A 27 -0.71 -11.54 1.27
CA ARG A 27 -1.05 -11.84 2.68
C ARG A 27 -2.53 -11.99 2.99
N GLY A 28 -3.43 -11.57 2.11
CA GLY A 28 -4.85 -11.61 2.43
C GLY A 28 -5.76 -11.43 1.22
N PRO A 29 -7.06 -11.69 1.40
CA PRO A 29 -8.03 -11.53 0.32
C PRO A 29 -8.06 -10.08 -0.14
N TYR A 30 -8.37 -9.88 -1.41
CA TYR A 30 -8.66 -8.58 -1.98
C TYR A 30 -9.91 -8.63 -2.85
N GLY A 31 -11.00 -8.09 -2.31
CA GLY A 31 -12.31 -8.02 -2.96
C GLY A 31 -13.28 -9.16 -2.57
N PRO A 32 -14.60 -8.89 -2.67
CA PRO A 32 -15.63 -9.90 -2.44
C PRO A 32 -15.55 -10.97 -3.55
N GLY A 33 -15.16 -12.19 -3.18
CA GLY A 33 -15.11 -13.34 -4.10
C GLY A 33 -13.76 -14.05 -4.19
N ARG A 34 -12.66 -13.46 -3.67
CA ARG A 34 -11.34 -14.09 -3.72
C ARG A 34 -10.94 -14.67 -2.36
N ALA A 35 -11.33 -15.92 -2.13
CA ALA A 35 -11.04 -16.66 -0.89
C ALA A 35 -9.69 -17.42 -0.91
N ARG A 36 -9.04 -17.52 -2.08
CA ARG A 36 -7.84 -18.35 -2.27
C ARG A 36 -6.55 -17.53 -2.09
N PRO A 37 -5.51 -18.08 -1.42
CA PRO A 37 -4.22 -17.42 -1.27
C PRO A 37 -3.52 -17.27 -2.64
N VAL A 38 -2.67 -16.23 -2.76
CA VAL A 38 -1.81 -16.06 -3.93
C VAL A 38 -0.85 -17.25 -4.03
N HIS A 39 -0.87 -17.92 -5.18
CA HIS A 39 -0.07 -19.09 -5.47
C HIS A 39 1.35 -18.72 -5.88
N ALA A 40 1.52 -17.68 -6.70
CA ALA A 40 2.83 -17.22 -7.15
C ALA A 40 2.84 -15.73 -7.50
N VAL A 41 4.04 -15.14 -7.43
CA VAL A 41 4.35 -13.83 -7.99
C VAL A 41 5.14 -14.02 -9.29
N VAL A 42 4.71 -13.40 -10.38
CA VAL A 42 5.40 -13.44 -11.68
C VAL A 42 6.06 -12.09 -11.95
N ARG A 43 7.38 -12.07 -12.04
CA ARG A 43 8.14 -10.90 -12.51
C ARG A 43 8.22 -10.94 -14.02
N HIS A 44 7.75 -9.88 -14.69
CA HIS A 44 7.52 -9.89 -16.15
C HIS A 44 8.22 -8.77 -16.92
N ASN A 45 9.08 -8.00 -16.27
CA ASN A 45 9.89 -6.97 -16.89
C ASN A 45 11.02 -6.54 -15.95
N GLY A 46 11.93 -5.72 -16.46
CA GLY A 46 13.07 -5.22 -15.71
C GLY A 46 14.02 -6.32 -15.25
N GLY A 47 14.75 -6.06 -14.16
CA GLY A 47 15.85 -6.90 -13.68
C GLY A 47 16.31 -6.45 -12.29
N ALA A 48 17.60 -6.58 -12.00
CA ALA A 48 18.20 -6.23 -10.70
C ALA A 48 18.12 -4.75 -10.31
N GLN A 49 17.62 -3.88 -11.20
CA GLN A 49 17.42 -2.45 -10.96
C GLN A 49 16.07 -2.10 -10.30
N ALA A 50 15.18 -3.07 -10.13
CA ALA A 50 13.97 -2.84 -9.34
C ALA A 50 14.34 -2.63 -7.85
N ALA A 51 13.53 -1.83 -7.16
CA ALA A 51 13.71 -1.54 -5.75
C ALA A 51 12.36 -1.51 -5.02
N HIS A 52 11.85 -2.69 -4.67
CA HIS A 52 10.51 -2.85 -4.11
C HIS A 52 10.58 -3.05 -2.60
N ASN A 53 10.41 -1.95 -1.86
CA ASN A 53 10.47 -1.97 -0.40
C ASN A 53 9.27 -2.68 0.22
N VAL A 54 9.56 -3.66 1.09
CA VAL A 54 8.57 -4.33 1.95
C VAL A 54 9.09 -4.28 3.38
N VAL A 55 8.23 -3.79 4.27
CA VAL A 55 8.46 -3.79 5.72
C VAL A 55 7.39 -4.66 6.36
N THR A 56 7.79 -5.66 7.13
CA THR A 56 6.88 -6.56 7.84
C THR A 56 6.52 -6.00 9.21
N ASP A 57 5.45 -6.52 9.80
CA ASP A 57 4.98 -6.08 11.12
C ASP A 57 5.94 -6.41 12.26
N ASP A 58 6.80 -7.42 12.07
CA ASP A 58 7.89 -7.82 12.97
C ASP A 58 9.18 -7.00 12.79
N GLY A 59 9.16 -5.98 11.91
CA GLY A 59 10.25 -5.04 11.70
C GLY A 59 11.31 -5.46 10.68
N ARG A 60 11.18 -6.63 10.02
CA ARG A 60 12.08 -6.95 8.89
C ARG A 60 11.81 -6.01 7.72
N HIS A 61 12.88 -5.66 7.02
CA HIS A 61 12.84 -4.80 5.84
C HIS A 61 13.75 -5.39 4.76
N HIS A 62 13.22 -5.48 3.54
CA HIS A 62 14.00 -5.81 2.37
C HIS A 62 13.54 -5.00 1.17
N THR A 63 14.48 -4.68 0.29
CA THR A 63 14.23 -4.01 -0.99
C THR A 63 14.35 -5.07 -2.08
N PHE A 64 13.20 -5.60 -2.51
CA PHE A 64 13.14 -6.66 -3.51
C PHE A 64 13.58 -6.16 -4.90
N ALA A 65 14.50 -6.89 -5.54
CA ALA A 65 15.04 -6.55 -6.85
C ALA A 65 14.65 -7.59 -7.90
N GLN A 66 15.00 -8.86 -7.71
CA GLN A 66 14.66 -9.95 -8.63
C GLN A 66 13.63 -10.90 -8.02
N PHE A 67 13.69 -11.13 -6.70
CA PHE A 67 12.63 -11.82 -5.99
C PHE A 67 11.32 -11.02 -6.02
N GLY A 68 10.18 -11.71 -5.93
CA GLY A 68 8.88 -11.09 -5.82
C GLY A 68 8.63 -10.60 -4.39
N SER A 69 7.86 -9.53 -4.25
CA SER A 69 7.60 -8.90 -2.96
C SER A 69 6.74 -9.77 -2.00
N GLY A 70 6.17 -10.86 -2.50
CA GLY A 70 5.49 -11.88 -1.70
C GLY A 70 6.41 -12.84 -0.95
N THR A 71 7.74 -12.74 -1.10
CA THR A 71 8.70 -13.70 -0.51
C THR A 71 8.61 -13.77 1.02
N PHE A 72 8.42 -12.64 1.70
CA PHE A 72 8.22 -12.63 3.16
C PHE A 72 6.88 -13.25 3.60
N ALA A 73 5.95 -13.47 2.68
CA ALA A 73 4.71 -14.22 2.91
C ALA A 73 4.85 -15.69 2.50
N GLY A 74 6.04 -16.14 2.09
CA GLY A 74 6.30 -17.50 1.61
C GLY A 74 5.76 -17.78 0.20
N VAL A 75 5.35 -16.74 -0.54
CA VAL A 75 4.82 -16.91 -1.89
C VAL A 75 5.98 -17.06 -2.89
N PRO A 76 6.02 -18.14 -3.68
CA PRO A 76 7.09 -18.37 -4.65
C PRO A 76 7.07 -17.35 -5.79
N THR A 77 8.25 -17.11 -6.35
CA THR A 77 8.47 -16.18 -7.47
C THR A 77 8.82 -16.95 -8.74
N HIS A 78 8.20 -16.56 -9.85
CA HIS A 78 8.56 -16.98 -11.19
C HIS A 78 9.11 -15.78 -11.99
N LEU A 79 10.35 -15.90 -12.48
CA LEU A 79 10.95 -14.93 -13.39
C LEU A 79 10.61 -15.34 -14.82
N SER A 80 9.74 -14.57 -15.48
CA SER A 80 9.31 -14.89 -16.85
C SER A 80 10.42 -14.62 -17.86
N ARG A 81 10.20 -15.05 -19.11
CA ARG A 81 11.13 -14.78 -20.22
C ARG A 81 11.41 -13.29 -20.48
N PHE A 82 10.56 -12.39 -20.00
CA PHE A 82 10.72 -10.94 -20.19
C PHE A 82 11.58 -10.29 -19.09
N MET A 83 11.96 -11.05 -18.07
CA MET A 83 12.85 -10.60 -17.01
C MET A 83 14.32 -10.67 -17.49
N LEU A 84 15.10 -9.65 -17.18
CA LEU A 84 16.55 -9.58 -17.40
C LEU A 84 17.27 -10.01 -16.11
N VAL A 85 17.62 -11.29 -16.05
CA VAL A 85 18.12 -11.96 -14.83
C VAL A 85 19.59 -11.68 -14.64
N ASP A 86 19.99 -11.20 -13.47
CA ASP A 86 21.39 -11.13 -13.05
C ASP A 86 21.66 -12.23 -12.01
N PRO A 87 22.31 -13.35 -12.37
CA PRO A 87 22.56 -14.45 -11.44
C PRO A 87 23.35 -14.07 -10.19
N LEU A 88 24.28 -13.11 -10.29
CA LEU A 88 25.13 -12.71 -9.16
C LEU A 88 24.35 -11.82 -8.19
N ALA A 89 23.61 -10.85 -8.72
CA ALA A 89 22.75 -10.01 -7.90
C ALA A 89 21.63 -10.84 -7.25
N LEU A 90 21.11 -11.85 -7.94
CA LEU A 90 20.08 -12.73 -7.42
C LEU A 90 20.62 -13.60 -6.27
N ALA A 91 21.81 -14.18 -6.42
CA ALA A 91 22.46 -14.93 -5.35
C ALA A 91 22.76 -14.05 -4.13
N ALA A 92 23.17 -12.79 -4.36
CA ALA A 92 23.37 -11.83 -3.27
C ALA A 92 22.06 -11.49 -2.56
N GLU A 93 20.98 -11.29 -3.30
CA GLU A 93 19.63 -11.06 -2.76
C GLU A 93 19.13 -12.26 -1.95
N ALA A 94 19.29 -13.49 -2.47
CA ALA A 94 18.94 -14.72 -1.76
C ALA A 94 19.70 -14.85 -0.44
N ARG A 95 21.00 -14.58 -0.42
CA ARG A 95 21.80 -14.60 0.81
C ARG A 95 21.32 -13.56 1.83
N HIS A 96 20.91 -12.39 1.38
CA HIS A 96 20.35 -11.36 2.28
C HIS A 96 19.00 -11.80 2.86
N LEU A 97 18.11 -12.35 2.03
CA LEU A 97 16.82 -12.90 2.47
C LEU A 97 16.97 -14.03 3.49
N ALA A 98 17.97 -14.91 3.29
CA ALA A 98 18.30 -15.95 4.26
C ALA A 98 18.72 -15.37 5.62
N ALA A 99 19.53 -14.31 5.62
CA ALA A 99 19.92 -13.60 6.84
C ALA A 99 18.72 -12.90 7.54
N LEU A 100 17.68 -12.55 6.78
CA LEU A 100 16.40 -12.00 7.27
C LEU A 100 15.38 -13.10 7.65
N GLY A 101 15.81 -14.36 7.71
CA GLY A 101 15.00 -15.48 8.20
C GLY A 101 14.09 -16.14 7.16
N VAL A 102 14.29 -15.89 5.86
CA VAL A 102 13.60 -16.66 4.81
C VAL A 102 14.33 -18.00 4.62
N PRO A 103 13.69 -19.15 4.90
CA PRO A 103 14.33 -20.45 4.73
C PRO A 103 14.51 -20.77 3.24
N ASP A 104 15.72 -21.16 2.86
CA ASP A 104 16.10 -21.53 1.48
C ASP A 104 15.43 -20.66 0.38
N PRO A 105 15.81 -19.37 0.26
CA PRO A 105 15.14 -18.46 -0.67
C PRO A 105 15.15 -18.95 -2.12
N LEU A 106 16.20 -19.65 -2.55
CA LEU A 106 16.31 -20.15 -3.93
C LEU A 106 15.27 -21.24 -4.24
N ALA A 107 14.82 -22.02 -3.25
CA ALA A 107 13.73 -22.98 -3.43
C ALA A 107 12.37 -22.32 -3.75
N LEU A 108 12.20 -21.04 -3.41
CA LEU A 108 11.02 -20.25 -3.76
C LEU A 108 11.09 -19.66 -5.18
N LEU A 109 12.16 -19.91 -5.94
CA LEU A 109 12.42 -19.26 -7.20
C LEU A 109 12.39 -20.23 -8.39
N THR A 110 11.68 -19.84 -9.44
CA THR A 110 11.77 -20.47 -10.76
C THR A 110 12.11 -19.43 -11.82
N VAL A 111 12.80 -19.85 -12.89
CA VAL A 111 13.24 -18.95 -13.97
C VAL A 111 12.89 -19.58 -15.32
N ASP A 112 12.24 -18.83 -16.21
CA ASP A 112 12.04 -19.24 -17.60
C ASP A 112 13.40 -19.32 -18.31
N ARG A 113 13.66 -20.45 -18.96
CA ARG A 113 14.91 -20.70 -19.69
C ARG A 113 15.27 -19.65 -20.74
N ARG A 114 14.27 -18.94 -21.27
CA ARG A 114 14.44 -17.91 -22.31
C ARG A 114 14.76 -16.53 -21.72
N ALA A 115 14.67 -16.35 -20.41
CA ALA A 115 15.03 -15.09 -19.75
C ALA A 115 16.47 -14.72 -20.09
N LEU A 116 16.69 -13.47 -20.51
CA LEU A 116 18.02 -12.96 -20.85
C LEU A 116 18.86 -12.78 -19.59
N LEU A 117 20.18 -12.94 -19.72
CA LEU A 117 21.10 -12.68 -18.62
C LEU A 117 21.69 -11.27 -18.69
N THR A 118 21.46 -10.50 -17.64
CA THR A 118 22.28 -9.34 -17.33
C THR A 118 23.60 -9.81 -16.71
N THR A 119 24.71 -9.22 -17.15
CA THR A 119 26.06 -9.69 -16.83
C THR A 119 26.92 -8.55 -16.30
N PRO A 120 28.03 -8.83 -15.60
CA PRO A 120 29.02 -7.82 -15.24
C PRO A 120 29.53 -7.01 -16.45
N PHE A 121 29.54 -7.61 -17.65
CA PHE A 121 29.96 -6.94 -18.87
C PHE A 121 28.95 -5.87 -19.31
N HIS A 122 27.65 -6.17 -19.24
CA HIS A 122 26.59 -5.21 -19.48
C HIS A 122 26.64 -4.06 -18.46
N ALA A 123 26.85 -4.36 -17.17
CA ALA A 123 26.96 -3.35 -16.13
C ALA A 123 28.18 -2.43 -16.35
N ALA A 124 29.34 -3.00 -16.69
CA ALA A 124 30.56 -2.26 -17.03
C ALA A 124 30.35 -1.35 -18.26
N ALA A 125 29.79 -1.89 -19.35
CA ALA A 125 29.48 -1.10 -20.54
C ALA A 125 28.55 0.08 -20.24
N ASN A 126 27.50 -0.17 -19.45
CA ASN A 126 26.56 0.87 -19.06
C ASN A 126 27.23 2.00 -18.28
N ARG A 127 28.06 1.65 -17.30
CA ARG A 127 28.81 2.60 -16.46
C ARG A 127 29.79 3.44 -17.29
N LEU A 128 30.51 2.81 -18.21
CA LEU A 128 31.42 3.50 -19.12
C LEU A 128 30.68 4.50 -20.03
N ARG A 129 29.52 4.12 -20.58
CA ARG A 129 28.70 5.04 -21.39
C ARG A 129 28.18 6.23 -20.59
N GLU A 130 27.69 6.01 -19.36
CA GLU A 130 27.26 7.11 -18.49
C GLU A 130 28.44 8.02 -18.09
N GLN A 131 29.64 7.48 -17.90
CA GLN A 131 30.84 8.29 -17.67
C GLN A 131 31.16 9.16 -18.89
N ARG A 132 31.18 8.57 -20.10
CA ARG A 132 31.45 9.30 -21.36
C ARG A 132 30.42 10.40 -21.65
N ARG A 133 29.16 10.20 -21.25
CA ARG A 133 28.10 11.22 -21.40
C ARG A 133 28.31 12.45 -20.51
N GLY A 134 29.11 12.36 -19.44
CA GLY A 134 29.39 13.50 -18.57
C GLY A 134 28.12 14.13 -17.98
N GLN A 135 27.83 15.37 -18.35
CA GLN A 135 26.61 16.09 -17.91
C GLN A 135 25.34 15.64 -18.64
N ALA A 136 25.46 14.99 -19.81
CA ALA A 136 24.35 14.48 -20.60
C ALA A 136 23.98 13.03 -20.22
N ARG A 137 24.18 12.65 -18.95
CA ARG A 137 23.82 11.31 -18.45
C ARG A 137 22.33 11.07 -18.57
N HIS A 138 21.96 9.82 -18.83
CA HIS A 138 20.57 9.42 -18.92
C HIS A 138 20.00 9.06 -17.53
N GLY A 139 20.85 8.83 -16.52
CA GLY A 139 20.40 8.46 -15.18
C GLY A 139 20.25 6.96 -14.98
N SER A 140 21.10 6.16 -15.62
CA SER A 140 21.02 4.70 -15.47
C SER A 140 21.29 4.24 -14.02
N CYS A 141 20.74 3.11 -13.63
CA CYS A 141 21.07 2.41 -12.39
C CYS A 141 22.52 1.88 -12.35
N GLY A 142 23.19 1.82 -13.51
CA GLY A 142 24.55 1.27 -13.61
C GLY A 142 24.59 -0.26 -13.50
N LEU A 143 23.48 -0.92 -13.79
CA LEU A 143 23.28 -2.36 -13.67
C LEU A 143 23.20 -3.09 -15.02
N GLY A 144 23.29 -2.38 -16.15
CA GLY A 144 23.42 -3.02 -17.46
C GLY A 144 22.12 -3.49 -18.12
N ILE A 145 20.97 -3.07 -17.63
CA ILE A 145 19.63 -3.43 -18.15
C ILE A 145 19.48 -3.04 -19.61
N GLY A 146 19.71 -1.75 -19.92
CA GLY A 146 19.66 -1.29 -21.32
C GLY A 146 20.75 -1.87 -22.20
N GLU A 147 21.93 -2.20 -21.65
CA GLU A 147 22.97 -2.89 -22.43
C GLU A 147 22.59 -4.33 -22.74
N THR A 148 21.89 -5.01 -21.83
CA THR A 148 21.35 -6.36 -22.03
C THR A 148 20.32 -6.35 -23.16
N ALA A 149 19.33 -5.46 -23.08
CA ALA A 149 18.30 -5.30 -24.12
C ALA A 149 18.92 -4.93 -25.48
N ARG A 150 19.80 -3.92 -25.51
CA ARG A 150 20.51 -3.48 -26.72
C ARG A 150 21.34 -4.60 -27.35
N TYR A 151 22.03 -5.40 -26.54
CA TYR A 151 22.80 -6.54 -27.04
C TYR A 151 21.89 -7.61 -27.65
N ALA A 152 20.78 -7.94 -26.99
CA ALA A 152 19.83 -8.92 -27.50
C ALA A 152 19.16 -8.50 -28.81
N LEU A 153 18.83 -7.21 -28.96
CA LEU A 153 18.28 -6.68 -30.21
C LEU A 153 19.28 -6.72 -31.36
N SER A 154 20.56 -6.43 -31.08
CA SER A 154 21.61 -6.41 -32.10
C SER A 154 22.18 -7.79 -32.43
N HIS A 155 22.15 -8.72 -31.48
CA HIS A 155 22.77 -10.05 -31.59
C HIS A 155 21.89 -11.14 -30.95
N PRO A 156 20.66 -11.37 -31.45
CA PRO A 156 19.67 -12.21 -30.78
C PRO A 156 20.12 -13.67 -30.56
N GLY A 157 20.91 -14.25 -31.47
CA GLY A 157 21.44 -15.61 -31.32
C GLY A 157 22.58 -15.76 -30.30
N ASP A 158 23.29 -14.67 -30.01
CA ASP A 158 24.48 -14.66 -29.14
C ASP A 158 24.17 -14.14 -27.73
N ALA A 159 23.01 -13.52 -27.54
CA ALA A 159 22.56 -13.07 -26.23
C ALA A 159 22.53 -14.26 -25.24
N PRO A 160 23.19 -14.15 -24.07
CA PRO A 160 23.12 -15.18 -23.05
C PRO A 160 21.73 -15.24 -22.42
N THR A 161 21.22 -16.45 -22.24
CA THR A 161 19.91 -16.76 -21.63
C THR A 161 20.10 -17.67 -20.41
N ALA A 162 19.08 -17.78 -19.56
CA ALA A 162 19.10 -18.70 -18.42
C ALA A 162 19.35 -20.16 -18.83
N ALA A 163 18.89 -20.58 -20.02
CA ALA A 163 19.20 -21.89 -20.60
C ALA A 163 20.70 -22.09 -20.85
N ASP A 164 21.45 -21.04 -21.18
CA ASP A 164 22.88 -21.17 -21.46
C ASP A 164 23.67 -21.59 -20.22
N CYS A 165 23.18 -21.26 -19.01
CA CYS A 165 23.79 -21.65 -17.73
C CYS A 165 23.87 -23.17 -17.52
N THR A 166 23.08 -23.97 -18.24
CA THR A 166 23.17 -25.45 -18.14
C THR A 166 24.37 -26.03 -18.90
N SER A 167 25.10 -25.22 -19.67
CA SER A 167 26.25 -25.67 -20.46
C SER A 167 27.44 -24.71 -20.27
N PRO A 168 28.40 -25.03 -19.38
CA PRO A 168 29.56 -24.18 -19.10
C PRO A 168 30.32 -23.75 -20.35
N ALA A 169 30.56 -24.68 -21.29
CA ALA A 169 31.29 -24.41 -22.53
C ALA A 169 30.54 -23.41 -23.43
N ARG A 170 29.22 -23.57 -23.60
CA ARG A 170 28.39 -22.67 -24.40
C ARG A 170 28.31 -21.29 -23.76
N LEU A 171 28.11 -21.24 -22.44
CA LEU A 171 28.04 -19.99 -21.69
C LEU A 171 29.36 -19.23 -21.77
N LEU A 172 30.50 -19.88 -21.52
CA LEU A 172 31.82 -19.29 -21.63
C LEU A 172 32.06 -18.66 -23.01
N ARG A 173 31.70 -19.37 -24.09
CA ARG A 173 31.80 -18.85 -25.45
C ARG A 173 30.98 -17.58 -25.63
N LYS A 174 29.69 -17.59 -25.21
CA LYS A 174 28.80 -16.43 -25.33
C LYS A 174 29.29 -15.24 -24.49
N LEU A 175 29.70 -15.47 -23.25
CA LEU A 175 30.22 -14.41 -22.36
C LEU A 175 31.53 -13.79 -22.87
N THR A 176 32.41 -14.61 -23.45
CA THR A 176 33.64 -14.14 -24.09
C THR A 176 33.32 -13.24 -25.27
N LEU A 177 32.46 -13.71 -26.18
CA LEU A 177 32.01 -12.94 -27.35
C LEU A 177 31.30 -11.64 -26.96
N LEU A 178 30.46 -11.68 -25.92
CA LEU A 178 29.79 -10.51 -25.37
C LEU A 178 30.80 -9.47 -24.87
N ARG A 179 31.75 -9.87 -24.02
CA ARG A 179 32.80 -8.98 -23.53
C ARG A 179 33.60 -8.37 -24.68
N ASP A 180 34.04 -9.19 -25.63
CA ASP A 180 34.92 -8.74 -26.71
C ASP A 180 34.21 -7.72 -27.62
N ARG A 181 32.95 -7.96 -27.96
CA ARG A 181 32.12 -6.99 -28.72
C ARG A 181 31.87 -5.71 -27.94
N LEU A 182 31.59 -5.79 -26.65
CA LEU A 182 31.38 -4.59 -25.82
C LEU A 182 32.67 -3.80 -25.65
N ALA A 183 33.82 -4.47 -25.56
CA ALA A 183 35.13 -3.85 -25.50
C ALA A 183 35.44 -3.09 -26.79
N ASP A 184 35.24 -3.74 -27.95
CA ASP A 184 35.37 -3.13 -29.27
C ASP A 184 34.45 -1.91 -29.46
N GLN A 185 33.16 -2.05 -29.15
CA GLN A 185 32.17 -0.95 -29.21
C GLN A 185 32.47 0.23 -28.28
N LEU A 186 33.34 0.03 -27.30
CA LEU A 186 33.74 1.05 -26.33
C LEU A 186 35.23 1.38 -26.49
N ASP A 187 35.86 1.06 -27.62
CA ASP A 187 37.25 1.43 -27.91
C ASP A 187 38.21 1.06 -26.76
N THR A 188 38.02 -0.12 -26.17
CA THR A 188 38.84 -0.65 -25.07
C THR A 188 39.27 -2.07 -25.39
N SER A 189 40.40 -2.52 -24.84
CA SER A 189 40.85 -3.89 -25.05
C SER A 189 40.10 -4.87 -24.14
N PRO A 190 39.87 -6.13 -24.57
CA PRO A 190 39.22 -7.15 -23.72
C PRO A 190 39.94 -7.39 -22.37
N GLY A 191 41.26 -7.16 -22.31
CA GLY A 191 42.05 -7.31 -21.08
C GLY A 191 41.90 -6.14 -20.10
N GLU A 192 41.48 -4.97 -20.58
CA GLU A 192 41.27 -3.75 -19.76
C GLU A 192 39.79 -3.50 -19.45
N PHE A 193 38.89 -4.30 -20.03
CA PHE A 193 37.45 -4.17 -19.80
C PHE A 193 37.13 -4.36 -18.31
N PRO A 194 36.44 -3.42 -17.64
CA PRO A 194 36.33 -3.40 -16.18
C PRO A 194 35.26 -4.38 -15.66
N ALA A 195 35.44 -5.67 -15.93
CA ALA A 195 34.59 -6.76 -15.50
C ALA A 195 35.42 -8.03 -15.18
N PRO A 196 34.90 -8.97 -14.39
CA PRO A 196 35.58 -10.24 -14.12
C PRO A 196 35.81 -11.06 -15.40
N PRO A 197 36.79 -11.98 -15.41
CA PRO A 197 37.00 -12.89 -16.54
C PRO A 197 35.73 -13.70 -16.88
N PRO A 198 35.41 -13.89 -18.17
CA PRO A 198 34.25 -14.70 -18.60
C PRO A 198 34.20 -16.11 -18.02
N ALA A 199 35.36 -16.74 -17.80
CA ALA A 199 35.44 -18.06 -17.16
C ALA A 199 34.83 -18.07 -15.76
N HIS A 200 35.22 -17.11 -14.90
CA HIS A 200 34.68 -17.02 -13.53
C HIS A 200 33.18 -16.73 -13.52
N CYS A 201 32.70 -15.88 -14.44
CA CYS A 201 31.28 -15.62 -14.60
C CYS A 201 30.53 -16.90 -15.06
N ALA A 202 31.09 -17.65 -16.01
CA ALA A 202 30.49 -18.89 -16.51
C ALA A 202 30.36 -19.94 -15.40
N ASP A 203 31.41 -20.12 -14.58
CA ASP A 203 31.39 -21.03 -13.43
C ASP A 203 30.31 -20.64 -12.41
N ALA A 204 30.26 -19.35 -12.03
CA ALA A 204 29.27 -18.86 -11.08
C ALA A 204 27.82 -18.99 -11.59
N PHE A 205 27.60 -18.73 -12.88
CA PHE A 205 26.28 -18.81 -13.49
C PHE A 205 25.83 -20.26 -13.69
N HIS A 206 26.78 -21.17 -13.94
CA HIS A 206 26.50 -22.60 -13.96
C HIS A 206 26.07 -23.09 -12.58
N ALA A 207 26.82 -22.76 -11.53
CA ALA A 207 26.45 -23.09 -10.15
C ALA A 207 25.07 -22.53 -9.77
N PHE A 208 24.73 -21.32 -10.22
CA PHE A 208 23.38 -20.75 -10.06
C PHE A 208 22.29 -21.66 -10.67
N ALA A 209 22.52 -22.19 -11.87
CA ALA A 209 21.54 -23.07 -12.53
C ALA A 209 21.42 -24.46 -11.87
N GLU A 210 22.40 -24.89 -11.08
CA GLU A 210 22.31 -26.11 -10.28
C GLU A 210 21.40 -25.95 -9.06
N HIS A 211 21.20 -24.72 -8.58
CA HIS A 211 20.44 -24.42 -7.35
C HIS A 211 19.05 -23.83 -7.60
N ILE A 212 18.69 -23.58 -8.87
CA ILE A 212 17.42 -22.94 -9.24
C ILE A 212 16.69 -23.80 -10.26
N ARG A 213 15.37 -23.89 -10.11
CA ARG A 213 14.53 -24.58 -11.08
C ARG A 213 14.35 -23.73 -12.34
N LEU A 214 15.04 -24.12 -13.40
CA LEU A 214 14.78 -23.62 -14.74
C LEU A 214 13.52 -24.27 -15.32
N THR A 215 12.67 -23.47 -15.94
CA THR A 215 11.33 -23.85 -16.41
C THR A 215 11.12 -23.52 -17.88
N ASP A 216 10.19 -24.23 -18.50
CA ASP A 216 9.79 -24.05 -19.90
C ASP A 216 8.41 -23.39 -19.98
N GLU A 217 7.93 -23.12 -21.19
CA GLU A 217 6.68 -22.39 -21.46
C GLU A 217 5.40 -22.99 -20.88
N ALA A 218 5.39 -24.30 -20.56
CA ALA A 218 4.26 -24.96 -19.92
C ALA A 218 4.07 -24.56 -18.44
N HIS A 219 5.08 -23.96 -17.80
CA HIS A 219 5.05 -23.69 -16.36
C HIS A 219 4.09 -22.57 -15.97
N LEU A 220 4.03 -21.47 -16.72
CA LEU A 220 3.10 -20.39 -16.42
C LEU A 220 1.62 -20.87 -16.50
N PRO A 221 1.17 -21.58 -17.55
CA PRO A 221 -0.15 -22.22 -17.57
C PRO A 221 -0.43 -23.08 -16.33
N GLU A 222 0.55 -23.84 -15.85
CA GLU A 222 0.43 -24.65 -14.63
C GLU A 222 0.21 -23.79 -13.38
N LEU A 223 0.97 -22.69 -13.21
CA LEU A 223 0.79 -21.75 -12.11
C LEU A 223 -0.61 -21.14 -12.11
N LEU A 224 -1.09 -20.68 -13.28
CA LEU A 224 -2.39 -20.05 -13.43
C LEU A 224 -3.54 -21.02 -13.12
N ARG A 225 -3.44 -22.28 -13.57
CA ARG A 225 -4.42 -23.33 -13.24
C ARG A 225 -4.40 -23.70 -11.76
N THR A 226 -3.23 -23.63 -11.12
CA THR A 226 -3.06 -24.00 -9.72
C THR A 226 -3.69 -22.96 -8.80
N GLY A 227 -3.58 -21.68 -9.10
CA GLY A 227 -4.31 -20.65 -8.37
C GLY A 227 -3.98 -19.22 -8.76
N PRO A 228 -4.54 -18.26 -8.00
CA PRO A 228 -4.17 -16.86 -8.00
C PRO A 228 -2.71 -16.52 -8.28
N VAL A 229 -2.46 -15.65 -9.26
CA VAL A 229 -1.10 -15.14 -9.56
C VAL A 229 -1.11 -13.62 -9.55
N VAL A 230 -0.05 -13.03 -9.02
CA VAL A 230 0.21 -11.58 -9.09
C VAL A 230 1.39 -11.34 -10.03
N PHE A 231 1.15 -10.64 -11.12
CA PHE A 231 2.19 -10.14 -12.01
C PHE A 231 2.73 -8.84 -11.44
N GLU A 232 4.00 -8.83 -11.03
CA GLU A 232 4.66 -7.70 -10.39
C GLU A 232 5.57 -6.99 -11.40
N GLY A 233 5.13 -5.81 -11.83
CA GLY A 233 5.89 -4.94 -12.72
C GLY A 233 7.00 -4.20 -11.99
N ALA A 234 8.09 -3.91 -12.70
CA ALA A 234 9.22 -3.11 -12.25
C ALA A 234 9.22 -1.72 -12.91
N GLN A 235 9.81 -0.73 -12.23
CA GLN A 235 9.81 0.70 -12.64
C GLN A 235 8.38 1.22 -12.84
N GLY A 236 8.18 2.33 -13.56
CA GLY A 236 6.86 2.89 -13.84
C GLY A 236 6.73 3.31 -15.30
N VAL A 237 5.48 3.47 -15.75
CA VAL A 237 5.10 3.72 -17.15
C VAL A 237 5.75 4.97 -17.74
N LEU A 238 6.02 6.00 -16.94
CA LEU A 238 6.70 7.21 -17.41
C LEU A 238 8.20 7.01 -17.72
N LEU A 239 8.74 5.84 -17.35
CA LEU A 239 10.09 5.39 -17.74
C LEU A 239 10.06 4.31 -18.82
N ASP A 240 8.90 3.95 -19.36
CA ASP A 240 8.77 2.89 -20.36
C ASP A 240 9.68 3.10 -21.58
N GLU A 241 10.11 2.01 -22.22
CA GLU A 241 11.01 2.10 -23.37
C GLU A 241 10.38 2.75 -24.61
N TRP A 242 9.05 2.63 -24.78
CA TRP A 242 8.31 3.19 -25.91
C TRP A 242 7.43 4.38 -25.53
N HIS A 243 6.93 4.38 -24.30
CA HIS A 243 6.01 5.41 -23.81
C HIS A 243 6.65 6.38 -22.81
N GLY A 244 7.85 6.09 -22.31
CA GLY A 244 8.52 6.98 -21.36
C GLY A 244 9.17 8.19 -22.03
N PHE A 245 9.65 9.10 -21.19
CA PHE A 245 10.28 10.34 -21.64
C PHE A 245 11.74 10.13 -22.07
N HIS A 246 11.91 9.61 -23.29
CA HIS A 246 13.21 9.31 -23.92
C HIS A 246 14.11 10.55 -24.06
N PRO A 247 15.41 10.48 -23.72
CA PRO A 247 16.22 9.27 -23.48
C PRO A 247 16.32 8.82 -22.02
N TYR A 248 15.53 9.41 -21.13
CA TYR A 248 15.57 9.16 -19.69
C TYR A 248 14.63 8.02 -19.29
N THR A 249 14.76 6.89 -19.97
CA THR A 249 13.86 5.73 -19.87
C THR A 249 14.62 4.46 -19.48
N THR A 250 13.90 3.48 -18.96
CA THR A 250 14.37 2.10 -18.87
C THR A 250 14.12 1.39 -20.19
N TRP A 251 15.01 0.50 -20.59
CA TRP A 251 14.87 -0.32 -21.79
C TRP A 251 14.14 -1.61 -21.42
N SER A 252 12.88 -1.43 -21.06
CA SER A 252 11.96 -2.48 -20.67
C SER A 252 10.53 -1.97 -20.82
N THR A 253 9.63 -2.85 -21.26
CA THR A 253 8.20 -2.60 -21.25
C THR A 253 7.69 -2.63 -19.79
N THR A 254 7.22 -1.50 -19.29
CA THR A 254 6.75 -1.29 -17.89
C THR A 254 5.23 -1.23 -17.77
N THR A 255 4.52 -1.19 -18.91
CA THR A 255 3.06 -1.27 -19.00
C THR A 255 2.55 -2.69 -18.70
N PHE A 256 1.22 -2.88 -18.76
CA PHE A 256 0.58 -4.19 -18.59
C PHE A 256 0.88 -5.18 -19.73
N ALA A 257 1.44 -4.71 -20.85
CA ALA A 257 1.54 -5.46 -22.11
C ALA A 257 2.31 -6.79 -22.00
N ASN A 258 3.43 -6.82 -21.26
CA ASN A 258 4.19 -8.07 -21.08
C ASN A 258 3.39 -9.13 -20.30
N ALA A 259 2.72 -8.73 -19.22
CA ALA A 259 1.89 -9.64 -18.43
C ALA A 259 0.67 -10.11 -19.24
N GLU A 260 0.07 -9.25 -20.05
CA GLU A 260 -1.03 -9.63 -20.95
C GLU A 260 -0.61 -10.59 -22.05
N THR A 261 0.58 -10.38 -22.61
CA THR A 261 1.16 -11.30 -23.59
C THR A 261 1.35 -12.69 -22.96
N LEU A 262 1.91 -12.74 -21.75
CA LEU A 262 2.08 -13.98 -20.99
C LEU A 262 0.74 -14.68 -20.70
N LEU A 263 -0.28 -13.92 -20.31
CA LEU A 263 -1.64 -14.44 -20.07
C LEU A 263 -2.29 -14.97 -21.34
N ALA A 264 -2.18 -14.24 -22.46
CA ALA A 264 -2.76 -14.64 -23.73
C ALA A 264 -2.15 -15.94 -24.24
N GLU A 265 -0.82 -16.07 -24.20
CA GLU A 265 -0.11 -17.28 -24.59
C GLU A 265 -0.39 -18.46 -23.66
N ALA A 266 -0.66 -18.19 -22.38
CA ALA A 266 -1.08 -19.22 -21.43
C ALA A 266 -2.56 -19.60 -21.55
N GLY A 267 -3.29 -19.03 -22.53
CA GLY A 267 -4.71 -19.33 -22.77
C GLY A 267 -5.68 -18.66 -21.79
N ALA A 268 -5.26 -17.60 -21.09
CA ALA A 268 -6.05 -16.88 -20.11
C ALA A 268 -6.11 -15.35 -20.36
N PRO A 269 -6.35 -14.87 -21.60
CA PRO A 269 -6.43 -13.43 -21.88
C PRO A 269 -7.57 -12.77 -21.09
N GLY A 270 -7.35 -11.55 -20.58
CA GLY A 270 -8.37 -10.80 -19.83
C GLY A 270 -8.75 -11.39 -18.46
N SER A 271 -8.02 -12.39 -17.98
CA SER A 271 -8.28 -13.06 -16.69
C SER A 271 -7.70 -12.33 -15.47
N ALA A 272 -6.99 -11.21 -15.69
CA ALA A 272 -6.32 -10.45 -14.65
C ALA A 272 -6.89 -9.04 -14.50
N LEU A 273 -6.99 -8.57 -13.25
CA LEU A 273 -7.27 -7.18 -12.92
C LEU A 273 -6.00 -6.34 -13.11
N ARG A 274 -6.08 -5.25 -13.88
CA ARG A 274 -5.02 -4.25 -14.03
C ARG A 274 -5.06 -3.26 -12.88
N LEU A 275 -4.10 -3.36 -11.96
CA LEU A 275 -3.96 -2.47 -10.80
C LEU A 275 -2.82 -1.46 -11.04
N GLY A 276 -3.20 -0.19 -11.22
CA GLY A 276 -2.25 0.91 -11.33
C GLY A 276 -1.85 1.46 -9.96
N VAL A 277 -0.56 1.55 -9.66
CA VAL A 277 -0.05 2.08 -8.39
C VAL A 277 0.39 3.52 -8.57
N LEU A 278 -0.09 4.39 -7.69
CA LEU A 278 0.27 5.81 -7.64
C LEU A 278 0.49 6.25 -6.20
N ARG A 279 1.37 7.22 -5.99
CA ARG A 279 1.52 7.92 -4.72
C ARG A 279 0.63 9.17 -4.72
N THR A 280 0.46 9.80 -3.56
CA THR A 280 -0.11 11.15 -3.42
C THR A 280 0.81 12.28 -3.89
N TYR A 281 2.02 11.98 -4.34
CA TYR A 281 2.98 12.95 -4.85
C TYR A 281 3.95 12.28 -5.84
N THR A 282 4.59 13.05 -6.72
CA THR A 282 5.41 12.46 -7.79
C THR A 282 6.86 12.40 -7.37
N THR A 283 7.52 11.27 -7.64
CA THR A 283 8.95 11.11 -7.38
C THR A 283 9.69 10.67 -8.63
N ARG A 284 10.96 11.05 -8.75
CA ARG A 284 11.81 10.66 -9.87
C ARG A 284 13.26 10.57 -9.44
N HIS A 285 13.93 9.46 -9.76
CA HIS A 285 15.39 9.40 -9.73
C HIS A 285 15.98 9.97 -11.02
N GLY A 286 16.99 10.80 -10.87
CA GLY A 286 17.86 11.23 -11.95
C GLY A 286 17.31 12.33 -12.87
N PRO A 287 18.02 12.57 -13.99
CA PRO A 287 17.70 13.61 -14.96
C PRO A 287 16.42 13.30 -15.75
N GLY A 288 15.92 14.31 -16.47
CA GLY A 288 14.74 14.27 -17.32
C GLY A 288 13.54 15.03 -16.74
N PRO A 289 12.41 15.11 -17.48
CA PRO A 289 11.29 15.97 -17.12
C PRO A 289 10.54 15.54 -15.85
N LEU A 290 10.40 16.46 -14.90
CA LEU A 290 9.48 16.35 -13.77
C LEU A 290 8.82 17.73 -13.64
N PRO A 291 7.79 18.05 -14.45
CA PRO A 291 7.22 19.39 -14.51
C PRO A 291 6.71 19.87 -13.15
N THR A 292 6.25 18.96 -12.28
CA THR A 292 5.77 19.27 -10.93
C THR A 292 6.85 19.33 -9.86
N GLU A 293 8.13 19.24 -10.23
CA GLU A 293 9.25 19.28 -9.28
C GLU A 293 9.21 20.53 -8.42
N SER A 294 9.34 20.35 -7.10
CA SER A 294 9.36 21.47 -6.16
C SER A 294 10.37 21.20 -5.05
N LYS A 295 11.37 22.06 -4.95
CA LYS A 295 12.37 22.03 -3.86
C LYS A 295 11.78 22.40 -2.50
N ALA A 296 10.58 22.98 -2.48
CA ALA A 296 9.89 23.30 -1.23
C ALA A 296 9.25 22.06 -0.59
N LEU A 297 9.05 20.98 -1.36
CA LEU A 297 8.53 19.72 -0.81
C LEU A 297 9.62 19.00 -0.03
N ALA A 298 9.38 18.81 1.26
CA ALA A 298 10.25 18.10 2.19
C ALA A 298 9.54 16.87 2.76
N VAL A 299 9.25 15.89 1.89
CA VAL A 299 8.68 14.59 2.29
C VAL A 299 9.83 13.62 2.59
N PRO A 300 9.95 13.08 3.83
CA PRO A 300 11.02 12.16 4.19
C PRO A 300 10.93 10.83 3.43
N GLU A 301 12.03 10.44 2.79
CA GLU A 301 12.11 9.25 1.95
C GLU A 301 13.38 8.45 2.30
N PRO A 302 13.41 7.76 3.45
CA PRO A 302 14.64 7.22 4.07
C PRO A 302 15.31 6.08 3.28
N HIS A 303 14.67 5.59 2.23
CA HIS A 303 15.18 4.52 1.38
C HIS A 303 15.48 4.98 -0.05
N ASN A 304 15.32 6.27 -0.35
CA ASN A 304 15.48 6.84 -1.68
C ASN A 304 16.55 7.94 -1.67
N ASP A 305 17.81 7.51 -1.51
CA ASP A 305 18.97 8.38 -1.52
C ASP A 305 19.44 8.74 -2.94
N THR A 306 20.37 9.71 -3.03
CA THR A 306 21.05 10.02 -4.28
C THR A 306 21.93 8.85 -4.73
N GLY A 307 21.54 8.21 -5.83
CA GLY A 307 22.27 7.07 -6.39
C GLY A 307 23.51 7.53 -7.16
N ARG A 308 24.64 6.81 -7.00
CA ARG A 308 25.91 7.11 -7.71
C ARG A 308 25.75 7.26 -9.22
N TRP A 309 24.91 6.41 -9.82
CA TRP A 309 24.68 6.36 -11.27
C TRP A 309 23.38 7.03 -11.66
N GLN A 310 22.31 6.77 -10.92
CA GLN A 310 20.98 7.32 -11.22
C GLN A 310 20.90 8.82 -11.01
N GLY A 311 21.64 9.34 -10.02
CA GLY A 311 21.61 10.75 -9.64
C GLY A 311 20.62 11.03 -8.52
N ALA A 312 20.26 12.31 -8.40
CA ALA A 312 19.44 12.83 -7.30
C ALA A 312 18.03 12.24 -7.30
N PHE A 313 17.49 12.04 -6.11
CA PHE A 313 16.07 11.77 -5.92
C PHE A 313 15.31 13.10 -5.86
N ARG A 314 14.27 13.24 -6.69
CA ARG A 314 13.53 14.49 -6.91
C ARG A 314 12.07 14.31 -6.53
N LEU A 315 11.52 15.34 -5.90
CA LEU A 315 10.14 15.37 -5.41
C LEU A 315 9.33 16.41 -6.19
N GLY A 316 8.09 16.06 -6.51
CA GLY A 316 7.13 16.95 -7.12
C GLY A 316 5.72 16.74 -6.58
N HIS A 317 4.85 17.70 -6.86
CA HIS A 317 3.41 17.59 -6.57
C HIS A 317 2.80 16.41 -7.36
N PHE A 318 1.59 15.97 -6.97
CA PHE A 318 0.89 14.94 -7.74
C PHE A 318 0.62 15.44 -9.16
N ASP A 319 0.94 14.63 -10.16
CA ASP A 319 0.93 15.07 -11.55
C ASP A 319 -0.22 14.43 -12.34
N THR A 320 -1.38 15.08 -12.35
CA THR A 320 -2.56 14.56 -13.06
C THR A 320 -2.30 14.41 -14.56
N VAL A 321 -1.55 15.35 -15.16
CA VAL A 321 -1.29 15.35 -16.61
C VAL A 321 -0.43 14.13 -16.98
N ALA A 322 0.67 13.90 -16.25
CA ALA A 322 1.54 12.75 -16.49
C ALA A 322 0.84 11.43 -16.14
N HIS A 323 0.06 11.35 -15.06
CA HIS A 323 -0.62 10.11 -14.68
C HIS A 323 -1.77 9.74 -15.63
N ARG A 324 -2.49 10.72 -16.22
CA ARG A 324 -3.45 10.47 -17.32
C ARG A 324 -2.77 9.96 -18.58
N TYR A 325 -1.60 10.52 -18.90
CA TYR A 325 -0.77 10.02 -19.99
C TYR A 325 -0.34 8.57 -19.75
N ALA A 326 0.17 8.26 -18.55
CA ALA A 326 0.58 6.91 -18.17
C ALA A 326 -0.57 5.91 -18.24
N LEU A 327 -1.78 6.28 -17.78
CA LEU A 327 -2.98 5.44 -17.91
C LEU A 327 -3.30 5.14 -19.37
N THR A 328 -3.30 6.16 -20.23
CA THR A 328 -3.56 5.98 -21.67
C THR A 328 -2.49 5.10 -22.31
N ALA A 329 -1.21 5.36 -22.03
CA ALA A 329 -0.08 4.60 -22.55
C ALA A 329 -0.10 3.13 -22.11
N ALA A 330 -0.58 2.85 -20.89
CA ALA A 330 -0.73 1.50 -20.38
C ALA A 330 -1.97 0.75 -20.93
N GLY A 331 -2.84 1.41 -21.69
CA GLY A 331 -4.10 0.83 -22.18
C GLY A 331 -5.23 0.83 -21.13
N GLY A 332 -5.14 1.72 -20.13
CA GLY A 332 -6.07 1.83 -19.01
C GLY A 332 -5.70 0.94 -17.82
N ALA A 333 -6.34 1.20 -16.67
CA ALA A 333 -6.29 0.35 -15.49
C ALA A 333 -7.71 0.14 -14.96
N ASP A 334 -7.98 -1.03 -14.38
CA ASP A 334 -9.29 -1.35 -13.83
C ASP A 334 -9.50 -0.69 -12.46
N ALA A 335 -8.40 -0.54 -11.70
CA ALA A 335 -8.41 0.11 -10.40
C ALA A 335 -7.04 0.71 -10.05
N LEU A 336 -7.03 1.58 -9.04
CA LEU A 336 -5.84 2.19 -8.46
C LEU A 336 -5.51 1.60 -7.08
N ALA A 337 -4.21 1.49 -6.80
CA ALA A 337 -3.66 1.42 -5.46
C ALA A 337 -2.99 2.76 -5.15
N LEU A 338 -3.60 3.54 -4.26
CA LEU A 338 -3.10 4.85 -3.86
C LEU A 338 -2.23 4.71 -2.60
N THR A 339 -0.98 5.11 -2.70
CA THR A 339 0.00 5.00 -1.63
C THR A 339 0.41 6.34 -1.07
N HIS A 340 1.00 6.32 0.13
CA HIS A 340 1.40 7.52 0.86
C HIS A 340 0.20 8.44 1.15
N LEU A 341 -0.97 7.87 1.40
CA LEU A 341 -2.17 8.62 1.80
C LEU A 341 -2.02 9.27 3.19
N ASP A 342 -1.02 8.86 3.98
CA ASP A 342 -0.62 9.51 5.21
C ASP A 342 0.22 10.79 4.98
N ALA A 343 0.79 10.99 3.79
CA ALA A 343 1.68 12.13 3.51
C ALA A 343 0.95 13.49 3.51
N PRO A 344 -0.24 13.68 2.91
CA PRO A 344 -0.90 14.98 2.90
C PRO A 344 -1.27 15.52 4.28
N ALA A 345 -1.55 14.63 5.23
CA ALA A 345 -1.79 14.99 6.62
C ALA A 345 -0.54 15.62 7.27
N ARG A 346 0.65 15.16 6.90
CA ARG A 346 1.95 15.59 7.44
C ARG A 346 2.60 16.70 6.62
N HIS A 347 2.29 16.80 5.34
CA HIS A 347 2.90 17.70 4.36
C HIS A 347 1.82 18.53 3.67
N ARG A 348 1.41 19.60 4.35
CA ARG A 348 0.30 20.50 3.95
C ARG A 348 0.56 21.27 2.66
N ASP A 349 1.80 21.30 2.17
CA ASP A 349 2.20 21.98 0.93
C ASP A 349 2.01 21.12 -0.33
N LEU A 350 1.61 19.86 -0.17
CA LEU A 350 1.29 18.99 -1.31
C LEU A 350 0.08 19.52 -2.07
N ARG A 351 0.13 19.40 -3.39
CA ARG A 351 -0.87 19.93 -4.33
C ARG A 351 -1.11 18.91 -5.45
N LEU A 352 -2.22 19.08 -6.17
CA LEU A 352 -2.53 18.37 -7.40
C LEU A 352 -2.27 19.30 -8.59
N CYS A 353 -1.39 18.92 -9.51
CA CYS A 353 -1.17 19.64 -10.76
C CYS A 353 -2.16 19.15 -11.82
N GLU A 354 -2.91 20.06 -12.43
CA GLU A 354 -3.95 19.75 -13.43
C GLU A 354 -3.59 20.18 -14.84
N ALA A 355 -2.64 21.09 -14.97
CA ALA A 355 -2.17 21.62 -16.23
C ALA A 355 -0.73 22.08 -16.09
N TYR A 356 0.05 21.95 -17.15
CA TYR A 356 1.36 22.59 -17.24
C TYR A 356 1.25 23.94 -17.93
N GLU A 357 2.19 24.83 -17.64
CA GLU A 357 2.51 25.96 -18.50
C GLU A 357 3.68 25.55 -19.41
N LEU A 358 3.46 25.57 -20.72
CA LEU A 358 4.46 25.26 -21.73
C LEU A 358 4.51 26.39 -22.75
N ASP A 359 5.65 27.08 -22.82
CA ASP A 359 5.90 28.17 -23.78
C ASP A 359 4.78 29.23 -23.76
N GLY A 360 4.22 29.54 -22.58
CA GLY A 360 3.15 30.52 -22.37
C GLY A 360 1.71 30.01 -22.61
N ALA A 361 1.53 28.74 -22.94
CA ALA A 361 0.23 28.11 -23.17
C ALA A 361 -0.06 26.98 -22.16
N PRO A 362 -1.32 26.78 -21.74
CA PRO A 362 -1.68 25.67 -20.88
C PRO A 362 -1.69 24.33 -21.63
N LEU A 363 -1.04 23.32 -21.05
CA LEU A 363 -1.05 21.94 -21.53
C LEU A 363 -1.79 21.05 -20.52
N HIS A 364 -2.99 20.59 -20.88
CA HIS A 364 -3.85 19.76 -20.03
C HIS A 364 -3.72 18.26 -20.29
N CYS A 365 -3.19 17.88 -21.45
CA CYS A 365 -3.13 16.49 -21.90
C CYS A 365 -1.88 16.28 -22.74
N ILE A 366 -1.20 15.15 -22.52
CA ILE A 366 -0.14 14.67 -23.39
C ILE A 366 -0.74 13.56 -24.25
N THR A 367 -0.56 13.65 -25.56
CA THR A 367 -1.02 12.63 -26.50
C THR A 367 0.03 11.54 -26.65
N THR A 368 -0.39 10.28 -26.64
CA THR A 368 0.48 9.14 -26.93
C THR A 368 0.84 9.11 -28.42
N GLY A 369 2.14 9.02 -28.71
CA GLY A 369 2.64 8.79 -30.07
C GLY A 369 2.55 7.33 -30.50
N ALA A 370 3.01 7.05 -31.72
CA ALA A 370 3.16 5.69 -32.21
C ALA A 370 4.23 4.93 -31.39
N VAL A 371 3.94 3.67 -31.03
CA VAL A 371 4.90 2.79 -30.35
C VAL A 371 6.14 2.63 -31.23
N GLY A 372 7.34 2.78 -30.64
CA GLY A 372 8.61 2.68 -31.36
C GLY A 372 9.17 3.99 -31.91
N ASP A 373 8.39 5.09 -31.91
CA ASP A 373 8.88 6.40 -32.39
C ASP A 373 9.66 7.15 -31.30
N LEU A 374 10.92 6.76 -31.13
CA LEU A 374 11.82 7.40 -30.17
C LEU A 374 12.13 8.87 -30.50
N ALA A 375 12.01 9.27 -31.76
CA ALA A 375 12.23 10.66 -32.16
C ALA A 375 11.08 11.56 -31.67
N ALA A 376 9.83 11.11 -31.84
CA ALA A 376 8.67 11.79 -31.27
C ALA A 376 8.75 11.85 -29.74
N GLN A 377 9.18 10.76 -29.08
CA GLN A 377 9.35 10.75 -27.62
C GLN A 377 10.45 11.71 -27.14
N ALA A 378 11.55 11.84 -27.90
CA ALA A 378 12.59 12.83 -27.62
C ALA A 378 12.07 14.27 -27.75
N GLN A 379 11.24 14.55 -28.76
CA GLN A 379 10.62 15.86 -28.94
C GLN A 379 9.65 16.20 -27.80
N LEU A 380 8.80 15.24 -27.40
CA LEU A 380 7.93 15.38 -26.23
C LEU A 380 8.75 15.66 -24.96
N THR A 381 9.81 14.89 -24.75
CA THR A 381 10.72 15.07 -23.60
C THR A 381 11.34 16.47 -23.59
N ALA A 382 11.78 16.97 -24.75
CA ALA A 382 12.34 18.31 -24.87
C ALA A 382 11.30 19.39 -24.53
N ALA A 383 10.03 19.20 -24.90
CA ALA A 383 8.93 20.09 -24.51
C ALA A 383 8.68 20.03 -22.99
N LEU A 384 8.55 18.83 -22.41
CA LEU A 384 8.29 18.66 -20.97
C LEU A 384 9.44 19.15 -20.07
N LEU A 385 10.68 19.18 -20.57
CA LEU A 385 11.80 19.79 -19.85
C LEU A 385 11.68 21.31 -19.71
N ARG A 386 10.89 21.97 -20.55
CA ARG A 386 10.58 23.41 -20.46
C ARG A 386 9.28 23.69 -19.72
N ALA A 387 8.45 22.66 -19.52
CA ALA A 387 7.16 22.78 -18.86
C ALA A 387 7.33 23.08 -17.36
N ARG A 388 6.38 23.84 -16.82
CA ARG A 388 6.26 24.19 -15.40
C ARG A 388 4.88 23.83 -14.88
N PRO A 389 4.68 23.66 -13.56
CA PRO A 389 3.34 23.42 -13.05
C PRO A 389 2.52 24.71 -13.24
N GLY A 390 1.35 24.58 -13.88
CA GLY A 390 0.45 25.70 -14.16
C GLY A 390 -0.66 25.79 -13.11
N SER A 391 -1.67 24.92 -13.23
CA SER A 391 -2.79 24.87 -12.27
C SER A 391 -2.46 23.91 -11.12
N LEU A 392 -2.36 24.43 -9.89
CA LEU A 392 -2.15 23.67 -8.66
C LEU A 392 -3.36 23.81 -7.73
N THR A 393 -4.01 22.68 -7.43
CA THR A 393 -5.18 22.62 -6.54
C THR A 393 -4.76 22.04 -5.18
N ASP A 394 -5.30 22.61 -4.10
CA ASP A 394 -5.13 22.09 -2.74
C ASP A 394 -6.32 21.16 -2.36
N PRO A 395 -6.12 19.84 -2.31
CA PRO A 395 -7.13 18.90 -1.82
C PRO A 395 -7.28 18.89 -0.30
N GLY A 396 -6.45 19.62 0.44
CA GLY A 396 -6.51 19.71 1.89
C GLY A 396 -5.87 18.52 2.63
N PRO A 397 -6.03 18.49 3.96
CA PRO A 397 -5.42 17.49 4.85
C PRO A 397 -5.88 16.05 4.67
N ASP A 398 -7.12 15.90 4.25
CA ASP A 398 -7.88 14.67 4.44
C ASP A 398 -7.51 13.67 3.34
N PRO A 399 -6.95 12.50 3.70
CA PRO A 399 -6.63 11.47 2.73
C PRO A 399 -7.81 11.08 1.83
N GLN A 400 -9.05 11.13 2.34
CA GLN A 400 -10.22 10.79 1.53
C GLN A 400 -10.48 11.83 0.43
N SER A 401 -10.25 13.12 0.70
CA SER A 401 -10.31 14.14 -0.35
C SER A 401 -9.27 13.88 -1.45
N TRP A 402 -8.08 13.39 -1.09
CA TRP A 402 -7.08 12.99 -2.09
C TRP A 402 -7.54 11.80 -2.93
N VAL A 403 -8.11 10.76 -2.30
CA VAL A 403 -8.65 9.60 -3.01
C VAL A 403 -9.74 10.03 -4.00
N GLU A 404 -10.73 10.80 -3.55
CA GLU A 404 -11.83 11.31 -4.39
C GLU A 404 -11.30 12.15 -5.56
N GLN A 405 -10.41 13.09 -5.27
CA GLN A 405 -9.88 14.00 -6.27
C GLN A 405 -8.98 13.33 -7.31
N ILE A 406 -8.20 12.32 -6.91
CA ILE A 406 -7.37 11.53 -7.83
C ILE A 406 -8.27 10.64 -8.70
N THR A 407 -9.17 9.88 -8.08
CA THR A 407 -10.07 8.95 -8.80
C THR A 407 -10.98 9.70 -9.78
N GLN A 408 -11.51 10.86 -9.42
CA GLN A 408 -12.30 11.73 -10.31
C GLN A 408 -11.49 12.21 -11.52
N ARG A 409 -10.25 12.69 -11.30
CA ARG A 409 -9.42 13.26 -12.38
C ARG A 409 -8.85 12.20 -13.32
N LEU A 410 -8.60 11.00 -12.80
CA LEU A 410 -8.08 9.88 -13.57
C LEU A 410 -9.17 9.00 -14.19
N GLY A 411 -10.40 9.08 -13.68
CA GLY A 411 -11.52 8.26 -14.14
C GLY A 411 -11.36 6.77 -13.79
N VAL A 412 -10.57 6.44 -12.77
CA VAL A 412 -10.28 5.06 -12.33
C VAL A 412 -10.55 4.93 -10.83
N PRO A 413 -11.33 3.94 -10.37
CA PRO A 413 -11.66 3.79 -8.95
C PRO A 413 -10.45 3.36 -8.12
N ALA A 414 -10.42 3.73 -6.84
CA ALA A 414 -9.42 3.22 -5.90
C ALA A 414 -9.89 1.87 -5.32
N LEU A 415 -9.07 0.83 -5.48
CA LEU A 415 -9.29 -0.48 -4.86
C LEU A 415 -8.47 -0.66 -3.59
N MET A 416 -7.30 -0.02 -3.50
CA MET A 416 -6.41 -0.13 -2.35
C MET A 416 -5.91 1.24 -1.90
N GLU A 417 -5.94 1.47 -0.60
CA GLU A 417 -5.47 2.68 0.05
C GLU A 417 -4.35 2.34 1.03
N SER A 418 -3.17 2.97 0.91
CA SER A 418 -2.02 2.69 1.76
C SER A 418 -1.61 3.91 2.58
N TYR A 419 -1.65 3.74 3.91
CA TYR A 419 -1.39 4.77 4.93
C TYR A 419 -0.05 4.58 5.67
N GLY A 420 0.82 3.72 5.15
CA GLY A 420 2.11 3.42 5.77
C GLY A 420 2.83 2.25 5.09
N PRO A 421 3.99 1.82 5.61
CA PRO A 421 4.90 0.93 4.88
C PRO A 421 4.55 -0.57 4.97
N THR A 422 3.92 -1.03 6.05
CA THR A 422 3.58 -2.46 6.23
C THR A 422 2.24 -2.86 5.61
N ALA A 423 2.01 -4.16 5.39
CA ALA A 423 0.78 -4.67 4.77
C ALA A 423 -0.51 -4.28 5.53
N ARG A 424 -0.50 -4.27 6.87
CA ARG A 424 -1.67 -3.88 7.68
C ARG A 424 -2.14 -2.43 7.44
N HIS A 425 -1.25 -1.56 6.94
CA HIS A 425 -1.61 -0.18 6.61
C HIS A 425 -2.33 -0.06 5.26
N LYS A 426 -2.58 -1.16 4.56
CA LYS A 426 -3.30 -1.19 3.28
C LYS A 426 -4.74 -1.62 3.53
N ARG A 427 -5.66 -0.70 3.24
CA ARG A 427 -7.10 -0.90 3.34
C ARG A 427 -7.66 -1.22 1.96
N LEU A 428 -8.67 -2.09 1.96
CA LEU A 428 -9.46 -2.42 0.78
C LEU A 428 -10.90 -2.00 1.08
N PRO A 429 -11.36 -0.85 0.60
CA PRO A 429 -12.73 -0.41 0.87
C PRO A 429 -13.75 -1.41 0.32
N MET A 430 -14.85 -1.63 1.06
CA MET A 430 -15.89 -2.64 0.72
C MET A 430 -16.60 -2.35 -0.61
N ARG A 431 -16.57 -1.11 -1.08
CA ARG A 431 -16.93 -0.70 -2.44
C ARG A 431 -15.78 0.15 -2.99
N PRO A 432 -15.24 -0.16 -4.18
CA PRO A 432 -14.31 0.75 -4.85
C PRO A 432 -15.00 2.12 -5.00
N THR A 433 -14.31 3.22 -4.67
CA THR A 433 -14.84 4.57 -4.87
C THR A 433 -15.13 4.76 -6.36
N PRO A 434 -16.40 4.92 -6.81
CA PRO A 434 -16.71 4.94 -8.22
C PRO A 434 -16.03 6.13 -8.91
N ALA A 435 -15.49 5.91 -10.11
CA ALA A 435 -15.20 7.02 -11.01
C ALA A 435 -16.54 7.66 -11.41
N ALA A 436 -16.77 8.91 -11.00
CA ALA A 436 -18.00 9.62 -11.36
C ALA A 436 -18.13 9.68 -12.90
N THR A 437 -19.16 9.05 -13.46
CA THR A 437 -19.43 9.08 -14.90
C THR A 437 -20.02 10.44 -15.26
N LEU A 438 -19.25 11.27 -15.97
CA LEU A 438 -19.77 12.53 -16.51
C LEU A 438 -20.71 12.23 -17.69
N GLY A 439 -22.01 12.36 -17.47
CA GLY A 439 -22.94 12.67 -18.56
C GLY A 439 -22.62 14.05 -19.16
N PRO A 440 -23.08 14.35 -20.38
CA PRO A 440 -22.81 15.64 -21.02
C PRO A 440 -23.31 16.77 -20.12
N MET A 441 -22.39 17.58 -19.61
CA MET A 441 -22.73 18.79 -18.85
C MET A 441 -23.33 19.81 -19.81
N THR A 442 -24.65 19.81 -19.94
CA THR A 442 -25.38 21.03 -20.26
C THR A 442 -25.35 21.89 -19.00
N THR A 443 -24.66 23.02 -19.06
CA THR A 443 -24.73 24.08 -18.06
C THR A 443 -26.18 24.57 -17.96
N GLN A 444 -26.90 24.08 -16.97
CA GLN A 444 -28.02 24.80 -16.38
C GLN A 444 -27.56 25.24 -15.00
N GLU A 445 -27.45 26.55 -14.83
CA GLU A 445 -27.29 27.19 -13.53
C GLU A 445 -28.43 26.69 -12.62
N ALA A 446 -28.10 25.79 -11.69
CA ALA A 446 -29.00 25.41 -10.62
C ALA A 446 -28.88 26.47 -9.52
N ASP A 447 -29.74 27.47 -9.65
CA ASP A 447 -30.15 28.35 -8.58
C ASP A 447 -30.93 27.52 -7.54
N ASP A 448 -30.22 26.89 -6.59
CA ASP A 448 -30.71 26.72 -5.22
C ASP A 448 -29.55 26.25 -4.31
N ARG A 449 -28.90 27.19 -3.62
CA ARG A 449 -27.95 26.85 -2.54
C ARG A 449 -28.74 26.45 -1.30
N THR A 450 -29.26 25.22 -1.27
CA THR A 450 -29.66 24.62 0.00
C THR A 450 -28.40 24.38 0.82
N THR A 451 -28.21 25.20 1.85
CA THR A 451 -27.08 25.10 2.78
C THR A 451 -27.29 23.85 3.63
N TYR A 452 -26.58 22.78 3.29
CA TYR A 452 -26.57 21.56 4.10
C TYR A 452 -25.87 21.84 5.43
N GLY A 453 -26.65 21.88 6.52
CA GLY A 453 -26.11 22.01 7.87
C GLY A 453 -25.46 20.71 8.37
N PRO A 454 -24.73 20.75 9.51
CA PRO A 454 -24.23 19.56 10.19
C PRO A 454 -25.34 18.54 10.37
N ASN A 455 -25.00 17.25 10.28
CA ASN A 455 -25.95 16.15 10.40
C ASN A 455 -26.99 16.07 9.26
N SER A 456 -26.92 16.82 8.18
CA SER A 456 -27.91 16.69 7.08
C SER A 456 -27.90 15.34 6.35
N HIS A 457 -26.89 14.50 6.54
CA HIS A 457 -26.71 13.23 5.82
C HIS A 457 -26.41 12.06 6.77
N CYS A 458 -26.73 10.84 6.33
CA CYS A 458 -26.39 9.60 7.02
C CYS A 458 -24.87 9.44 7.12
N HIS A 459 -24.36 9.21 8.33
CA HIS A 459 -22.93 9.02 8.58
C HIS A 459 -22.37 7.73 7.95
N TRP A 460 -23.25 6.77 7.63
CA TRP A 460 -22.87 5.48 7.06
C TRP A 460 -22.90 5.47 5.54
N CYS A 461 -24.01 5.88 4.92
CA CYS A 461 -24.20 5.80 3.47
C CYS A 461 -24.27 7.14 2.75
N GLY A 462 -24.23 8.27 3.47
CA GLY A 462 -24.29 9.60 2.88
C GLY A 462 -25.66 10.00 2.33
N THR A 463 -26.71 9.19 2.49
CA THR A 463 -28.06 9.58 2.05
C THR A 463 -28.53 10.80 2.84
N PRO A 464 -29.01 11.88 2.19
CA PRO A 464 -29.55 13.03 2.89
C PRO A 464 -30.76 12.62 3.73
N TYR A 465 -30.80 13.10 4.96
CA TYR A 465 -32.03 13.02 5.74
C TYR A 465 -33.07 13.98 5.16
N PRO A 466 -34.36 13.65 5.20
CA PRO A 466 -35.41 14.55 4.75
C PRO A 466 -35.27 15.94 5.39
N PRO A 467 -35.44 17.03 4.63
CA PRO A 467 -35.39 18.38 5.18
C PRO A 467 -36.32 18.51 6.40
N GLY A 468 -35.80 19.05 7.50
CA GLY A 468 -36.52 19.17 8.78
C GLY A 468 -36.34 18.00 9.76
N THR A 469 -35.54 16.97 9.42
CA THR A 469 -35.19 15.90 10.36
C THR A 469 -34.28 16.44 11.48
N VAL A 470 -34.86 16.76 12.64
CA VAL A 470 -34.15 17.31 13.80
C VAL A 470 -34.05 16.36 15.00
N GLU A 471 -34.84 15.28 15.00
CA GLU A 471 -34.93 14.31 16.10
C GLU A 471 -33.87 13.20 15.97
N TRP A 472 -33.47 12.66 17.12
CA TRP A 472 -32.54 11.54 17.27
C TRP A 472 -33.16 10.48 18.20
N PRO A 473 -32.88 9.17 18.01
CA PRO A 473 -32.14 8.58 16.89
C PRO A 473 -32.88 8.78 15.57
N ARG A 474 -32.14 8.71 14.47
CA ARG A 474 -32.70 8.83 13.12
C ARG A 474 -32.30 7.66 12.28
N THR A 475 -33.28 7.12 11.59
CA THR A 475 -33.09 5.98 10.69
C THR A 475 -32.87 6.51 9.28
N CYS A 476 -31.75 6.13 8.68
CA CYS A 476 -31.42 6.53 7.33
C CYS A 476 -32.45 5.97 6.33
N PRO A 477 -33.11 6.80 5.51
CA PRO A 477 -34.07 6.31 4.52
C PRO A 477 -33.41 5.51 3.39
N GLY A 478 -32.08 5.62 3.21
CA GLY A 478 -31.34 4.92 2.16
C GLY A 478 -30.81 3.55 2.58
N CYS A 479 -30.26 3.43 3.79
CA CYS A 479 -29.61 2.20 4.27
C CYS A 479 -30.22 1.63 5.55
N SER A 480 -31.24 2.26 6.13
CA SER A 480 -31.84 1.91 7.43
C SER A 480 -30.89 1.99 8.64
N GLU A 481 -29.70 2.57 8.49
CA GLU A 481 -28.78 2.79 9.60
C GLU A 481 -29.36 3.78 10.63
N MET A 482 -29.34 3.41 11.91
CA MET A 482 -29.75 4.30 13.00
C MET A 482 -28.57 5.14 13.46
N SER A 483 -28.60 6.43 13.14
CA SER A 483 -27.62 7.39 13.68
C SER A 483 -28.11 7.90 15.03
N TRP A 484 -27.22 7.86 16.03
CA TRP A 484 -27.40 8.48 17.35
C TRP A 484 -26.54 9.75 17.43
N ARG A 485 -26.92 10.70 18.29
CA ARG A 485 -26.17 11.95 18.48
C ARG A 485 -25.11 11.83 19.59
N ASN A 486 -24.93 10.63 20.12
CA ASN A 486 -24.16 10.37 21.32
C ASN A 486 -22.65 10.41 20.99
N PRO A 487 -21.80 10.98 21.86
CA PRO A 487 -20.35 10.84 21.77
C PRO A 487 -19.91 9.37 21.67
N LEU A 488 -18.81 9.11 20.98
CA LEU A 488 -18.22 7.77 20.84
C LEU A 488 -17.82 7.09 22.16
N PRO A 489 -17.36 7.79 23.23
CA PRO A 489 -16.97 7.14 24.46
C PRO A 489 -18.15 6.53 25.23
N VAL A 490 -17.88 5.40 25.88
CA VAL A 490 -18.76 4.73 26.85
C VAL A 490 -18.21 5.00 28.25
N VAL A 491 -19.08 5.19 29.23
CA VAL A 491 -18.68 5.38 30.63
C VAL A 491 -18.93 4.11 31.41
N VAL A 492 -18.02 3.80 32.33
CA VAL A 492 -18.09 2.60 33.19
C VAL A 492 -17.78 2.99 34.62
N THR A 493 -18.62 2.58 35.56
CA THR A 493 -18.57 3.03 36.95
C THR A 493 -18.03 1.94 37.88
N LEU A 494 -17.00 2.28 38.66
CA LEU A 494 -16.53 1.51 39.79
C LEU A 494 -17.13 2.11 41.06
N LEU A 495 -18.02 1.37 41.72
CA LEU A 495 -18.55 1.72 43.04
C LEU A 495 -18.02 0.74 44.10
N PRO A 496 -17.06 1.17 44.94
CA PRO A 496 -16.62 0.39 46.09
C PRO A 496 -17.68 0.29 47.19
N VAL A 497 -17.76 -0.87 47.82
CA VAL A 497 -18.70 -1.15 48.91
C VAL A 497 -17.95 -1.75 50.09
N ASN A 498 -18.08 -1.12 51.26
CA ASN A 498 -17.54 -1.63 52.52
C ASN A 498 -18.43 -2.77 53.05
N LEU A 499 -17.82 -3.90 53.38
CA LEU A 499 -18.52 -5.08 53.88
C LEU A 499 -18.60 -5.06 55.43
N PRO A 500 -19.70 -5.56 56.04
CA PRO A 500 -19.83 -5.63 57.50
C PRO A 500 -18.73 -6.44 58.20
N GLU A 501 -18.19 -7.45 57.51
CA GLU A 501 -17.12 -8.33 58.01
C GLU A 501 -15.71 -7.73 57.80
N GLY A 502 -15.62 -6.52 57.24
CA GLY A 502 -14.38 -5.87 56.84
C GLY A 502 -13.99 -6.14 55.39
N GLY A 503 -13.23 -5.21 54.80
CA GLY A 503 -12.83 -5.25 53.38
C GLY A 503 -13.78 -4.50 52.45
N GLN A 504 -13.39 -4.42 51.17
CA GLN A 504 -14.17 -3.73 50.13
C GLN A 504 -14.40 -4.63 48.92
N SER A 505 -15.54 -4.43 48.28
CA SER A 505 -15.97 -5.11 47.05
C SER A 505 -16.40 -4.07 45.99
N LEU A 506 -16.60 -4.48 44.74
CA LEU A 506 -17.20 -3.64 43.71
C LEU A 506 -18.65 -4.06 43.42
N VAL A 507 -19.51 -3.09 43.11
CA VAL A 507 -20.83 -3.35 42.51
C VAL A 507 -20.67 -3.77 41.05
N VAL A 508 -21.32 -4.87 40.67
CA VAL A 508 -21.45 -5.34 39.29
C VAL A 508 -22.90 -5.71 39.00
N ILE A 509 -23.32 -5.60 37.74
CA ILE A 509 -24.67 -5.94 37.27
C ILE A 509 -24.65 -7.20 36.45
N ARG A 510 -25.76 -7.93 36.42
CA ARG A 510 -25.99 -9.02 35.47
C ARG A 510 -26.81 -8.49 34.31
N ARG A 511 -26.25 -8.52 33.10
CA ARG A 511 -26.86 -7.93 31.91
C ARG A 511 -28.03 -8.77 31.42
N THR A 512 -29.15 -8.14 31.10
CA THR A 512 -30.29 -8.77 30.38
C THR A 512 -30.36 -8.31 28.91
N ILE A 513 -29.31 -7.64 28.44
CA ILE A 513 -29.15 -7.12 27.08
C ILE A 513 -27.80 -7.54 26.50
N GLU A 514 -27.72 -7.65 25.17
CA GLU A 514 -26.45 -7.86 24.46
C GLU A 514 -25.65 -6.54 24.33
N PRO A 515 -24.32 -6.59 24.18
CA PRO A 515 -23.46 -7.78 24.25
C PRO A 515 -23.29 -8.29 25.69
N GLY A 516 -23.15 -9.61 25.88
CA GLY A 516 -22.88 -10.23 27.18
C GLY A 516 -24.14 -10.57 27.99
N TYR A 517 -25.22 -10.96 27.32
CA TYR A 517 -26.46 -11.37 27.98
C TYR A 517 -26.22 -12.49 29.00
N GLY A 518 -26.70 -12.30 30.24
CA GLY A 518 -26.56 -13.23 31.36
C GLY A 518 -25.21 -13.16 32.09
N GLU A 519 -24.22 -12.44 31.54
CA GLU A 519 -22.90 -12.25 32.14
C GLU A 519 -22.85 -11.02 33.06
N LEU A 520 -21.77 -10.91 33.84
CA LEU A 520 -21.58 -9.81 34.79
C LEU A 520 -20.76 -8.68 34.18
N ALA A 521 -21.13 -7.43 34.44
CA ALA A 521 -20.35 -6.27 34.02
C ALA A 521 -20.32 -5.20 35.13
N LEU A 522 -19.32 -4.33 35.09
CA LEU A 522 -19.41 -3.04 35.77
C LEU A 522 -20.56 -2.23 35.15
N PRO A 523 -21.32 -1.46 35.95
CA PRO A 523 -22.37 -0.60 35.42
C PRO A 523 -21.82 0.42 34.43
N GLY A 524 -22.52 0.69 33.33
CA GLY A 524 -22.06 1.63 32.32
C GLY A 524 -22.81 1.61 31.00
N GLY A 525 -22.70 2.72 30.26
CA GLY A 525 -23.42 2.94 29.01
C GLY A 525 -22.91 4.16 28.24
N TYR A 526 -23.64 4.52 27.19
CA TYR A 526 -23.25 5.62 26.31
C TYR A 526 -23.46 6.98 26.98
N ILE A 527 -22.63 7.95 26.61
CA ILE A 527 -22.83 9.34 27.01
C ILE A 527 -23.92 9.93 26.10
N ASP A 528 -24.92 10.58 26.67
CA ASP A 528 -25.93 11.30 25.91
C ASP A 528 -25.42 12.66 25.42
N TYR A 529 -26.04 13.17 24.36
CA TYR A 529 -25.67 14.47 23.83
C TYR A 529 -25.98 15.60 24.82
N GLY A 530 -24.93 16.28 25.29
CA GLY A 530 -25.06 17.47 26.16
C GLY A 530 -24.86 17.21 27.65
N GLU A 531 -24.65 15.95 28.06
CA GLU A 531 -24.20 15.62 29.42
C GLU A 531 -22.67 15.47 29.49
N SER A 532 -22.11 15.64 30.68
CA SER A 532 -20.71 15.28 30.96
C SER A 532 -20.58 13.78 31.15
N TRP A 533 -19.37 13.24 30.96
CA TRP A 533 -19.12 11.82 31.18
C TRP A 533 -19.33 11.41 32.66
N GLN A 534 -19.15 12.33 33.62
CA GLN A 534 -19.49 12.06 35.02
C GLN A 534 -20.99 11.98 35.25
N GLN A 535 -21.78 12.83 34.58
CA GLN A 535 -23.24 12.77 34.62
C GLN A 535 -23.75 11.46 34.02
N ALA A 536 -23.18 11.04 32.89
CA ALA A 536 -23.45 9.75 32.29
C ALA A 536 -23.14 8.60 33.28
N ALA A 537 -21.98 8.62 33.93
CA ALA A 537 -21.55 7.56 34.84
C ALA A 537 -22.52 7.34 36.02
N VAL A 538 -23.06 8.42 36.61
CA VAL A 538 -24.05 8.33 37.69
C VAL A 538 -25.46 8.03 37.19
N ARG A 539 -25.81 8.45 35.96
CA ARG A 539 -27.07 8.14 35.31
C ARG A 539 -27.17 6.64 35.03
N GLU A 540 -26.16 6.08 34.35
CA GLU A 540 -26.06 4.65 34.03
C GLU A 540 -26.04 3.79 35.29
N LEU A 541 -25.25 4.18 36.31
CA LEU A 541 -25.27 3.50 37.61
C LEU A 541 -26.69 3.45 38.20
N ARG A 542 -27.42 4.56 38.16
CA ARG A 542 -28.78 4.62 38.71
C ARG A 542 -29.76 3.78 37.88
N GLU A 543 -29.68 3.83 36.56
CA GLU A 543 -30.57 3.11 35.65
C GLU A 543 -30.38 1.59 35.75
N GLU A 544 -29.14 1.13 35.93
CA GLU A 544 -28.82 -0.30 36.04
C GLU A 544 -28.90 -0.86 37.46
N THR A 545 -28.75 -0.03 38.50
CA THR A 545 -28.66 -0.54 39.91
C THR A 545 -29.66 0.07 40.88
N GLY A 546 -30.27 1.21 40.53
CA GLY A 546 -31.04 2.06 41.45
C GLY A 546 -30.19 2.86 42.45
N ILE A 547 -28.86 2.77 42.39
CA ILE A 547 -27.96 3.47 43.32
C ILE A 547 -27.73 4.91 42.85
N HIS A 548 -27.96 5.88 43.74
CA HIS A 548 -27.76 7.30 43.45
C HIS A 548 -26.38 7.80 43.88
N ALA A 549 -25.69 8.54 43.03
CA ALA A 549 -24.41 9.20 43.34
C ALA A 549 -24.36 10.63 42.75
N ASP A 550 -23.46 11.47 43.28
CA ASP A 550 -23.21 12.80 42.73
C ASP A 550 -22.15 12.74 41.62
N SER A 551 -22.40 13.38 40.49
CA SER A 551 -21.46 13.43 39.37
C SER A 551 -20.12 14.10 39.73
N THR A 552 -20.10 14.98 40.74
CA THR A 552 -18.87 15.64 41.20
C THR A 552 -17.94 14.71 41.97
N ASP A 553 -18.45 13.59 42.48
CA ASP A 553 -17.68 12.56 43.19
C ASP A 553 -16.96 11.60 42.24
N VAL A 554 -17.28 11.61 40.93
CA VAL A 554 -16.72 10.68 39.96
C VAL A 554 -15.31 11.10 39.56
N THR A 555 -14.32 10.28 39.89
CA THR A 555 -12.92 10.50 39.50
C THR A 555 -12.51 9.53 38.39
N LEU A 556 -11.90 10.04 37.32
CA LEU A 556 -11.39 9.18 36.24
C LEU A 556 -10.17 8.40 36.75
N VAL A 557 -10.24 7.07 36.70
CA VAL A 557 -9.17 6.19 37.20
C VAL A 557 -8.50 5.37 36.10
N ALA A 558 -9.19 5.12 34.99
CA ALA A 558 -8.62 4.42 33.84
C ALA A 558 -9.36 4.79 32.55
N THR A 559 -8.65 4.61 31.45
CA THR A 559 -9.25 4.51 30.11
C THR A 559 -8.80 3.20 29.49
N ASP A 560 -9.71 2.47 28.85
CA ASP A 560 -9.39 1.21 28.17
C ASP A 560 -10.28 1.05 26.93
N SER A 561 -9.89 0.17 26.03
CA SER A 561 -10.61 -0.13 24.79
C SER A 561 -10.71 -1.64 24.60
N ASP A 562 -11.70 -2.06 23.83
CA ASP A 562 -11.77 -3.44 23.37
C ASP A 562 -10.61 -3.75 22.39
N THR A 563 -10.31 -5.03 22.18
CA THR A 563 -9.19 -5.46 21.33
C THR A 563 -9.34 -5.09 19.85
N ALA A 564 -10.55 -4.74 19.41
CA ALA A 564 -10.83 -4.26 18.06
C ALA A 564 -10.80 -2.73 17.94
N GLY A 565 -10.69 -1.98 19.04
CA GLY A 565 -10.69 -0.52 19.06
C GLY A 565 -12.03 0.13 18.70
N GLY A 566 -13.13 -0.59 18.84
CA GLY A 566 -14.49 -0.14 18.55
C GLY A 566 -15.08 0.79 19.60
N PHE A 567 -14.63 0.71 20.86
CA PHE A 567 -15.13 1.55 21.96
C PHE A 567 -13.99 2.12 22.82
N LEU A 568 -14.11 3.40 23.20
CA LEU A 568 -13.27 4.02 24.23
C LEU A 568 -14.07 4.07 25.53
N CYS A 569 -13.64 3.32 26.54
CA CYS A 569 -14.30 3.28 27.85
C CYS A 569 -13.59 4.22 28.85
N LEU A 570 -14.36 5.08 29.49
CA LEU A 570 -13.93 5.95 30.59
C LEU A 570 -14.35 5.33 31.91
N PHE A 571 -13.40 4.94 32.75
CA PHE A 571 -13.68 4.32 34.04
C PHE A 571 -13.68 5.35 35.16
N GLY A 572 -14.87 5.62 35.71
CA GLY A 572 -15.07 6.51 36.85
C GLY A 572 -15.10 5.74 38.16
N LEU A 573 -14.32 6.18 39.15
CA LEU A 573 -14.36 5.67 40.52
C LEU A 573 -15.20 6.61 41.39
N LEU A 574 -16.14 6.03 42.13
CA LEU A 574 -16.91 6.70 43.17
C LEU A 574 -16.32 6.45 44.57
N PRO A 575 -16.63 7.32 45.55
CA PRO A 575 -16.34 7.08 46.95
C PRO A 575 -16.97 5.77 47.44
N ALA A 576 -16.30 5.09 48.36
CA ALA A 576 -16.81 3.87 48.96
C ALA A 576 -18.08 4.13 49.79
N ARG A 577 -19.02 3.18 49.75
CA ARG A 577 -20.26 3.23 50.55
C ARG A 577 -20.42 1.99 51.40
N ASP A 578 -21.12 2.11 52.52
CA ASP A 578 -21.43 0.95 53.34
C ASP A 578 -22.55 0.12 52.72
N LEU A 579 -22.41 -1.21 52.71
CA LEU A 579 -23.40 -2.12 52.11
C LEU A 579 -24.82 -1.89 52.65
N ALA A 580 -24.95 -1.49 53.92
CA ALA A 580 -26.23 -1.21 54.56
C ALA A 580 -26.96 0.04 54.00
N GLU A 581 -26.23 0.93 53.31
CA GLU A 581 -26.78 2.17 52.73
C GLU A 581 -27.24 2.00 51.28
N LEU A 582 -26.94 0.85 50.66
CA LEU A 582 -27.32 0.59 49.28
C LEU A 582 -28.80 0.11 49.20
N PRO A 583 -29.55 0.56 48.19
CA PRO A 583 -30.89 0.05 47.92
C PRO A 583 -30.85 -1.46 47.61
N PRO A 584 -31.88 -2.23 47.96
CA PRO A 584 -31.91 -3.66 47.66
C PRO A 584 -31.80 -3.90 46.15
N SER A 585 -30.99 -4.90 45.78
CA SER A 585 -30.84 -5.32 44.39
C SER A 585 -32.17 -5.81 43.81
N LYS A 586 -32.56 -5.24 42.67
CA LYS A 586 -33.80 -5.54 41.94
C LYS A 586 -33.53 -5.51 40.44
N PRO A 587 -34.24 -6.31 39.63
CA PRO A 587 -34.18 -6.21 38.18
C PRO A 587 -34.58 -4.82 37.68
N THR A 588 -33.91 -4.38 36.62
CA THR A 588 -34.20 -3.17 35.84
C THR A 588 -34.53 -3.57 34.40
N ASP A 589 -34.79 -2.61 33.51
CA ASP A 589 -35.06 -2.90 32.10
C ASP A 589 -33.82 -3.51 31.39
N GLU A 590 -32.62 -3.30 31.93
CA GLU A 590 -31.34 -3.69 31.32
C GLU A 590 -30.53 -4.71 32.14
N THR A 591 -30.96 -4.99 33.38
CA THR A 591 -30.23 -5.88 34.29
C THR A 591 -31.14 -6.76 35.15
N ASP A 592 -30.64 -7.91 35.60
CA ASP A 592 -31.30 -8.74 36.60
C ASP A 592 -31.00 -8.28 38.05
N GLY A 593 -30.46 -7.06 38.19
CA GLY A 593 -30.00 -6.48 39.44
C GLY A 593 -28.48 -6.52 39.61
N TRP A 594 -28.04 -5.93 40.72
CA TRP A 594 -26.63 -5.82 41.09
C TRP A 594 -26.21 -6.86 42.14
N GLN A 595 -24.93 -7.19 42.14
CA GLN A 595 -24.27 -8.05 43.12
C GLN A 595 -22.84 -7.58 43.37
N LEU A 596 -22.16 -8.22 44.32
CA LEU A 596 -20.81 -7.85 44.73
C LEU A 596 -19.76 -8.74 44.04
N ALA A 597 -18.80 -8.12 43.37
CA ALA A 597 -17.69 -8.82 42.71
C ALA A 597 -16.57 -9.16 43.70
N THR A 598 -15.90 -10.28 43.45
CA THR A 598 -14.65 -10.66 44.13
C THR A 598 -13.48 -10.46 43.17
N PRO A 599 -12.22 -10.50 43.64
CA PRO A 599 -11.04 -10.44 42.76
C PRO A 599 -11.03 -11.52 41.66
N ALA A 600 -11.73 -12.64 41.88
CA ALA A 600 -11.83 -13.75 40.95
C ALA A 600 -13.08 -13.71 40.05
N THR A 601 -13.95 -12.71 40.19
CA THR A 601 -15.19 -12.62 39.41
C THR A 601 -14.87 -12.24 37.95
N PRO A 602 -15.13 -13.13 36.97
CA PRO A 602 -14.98 -12.78 35.56
C PRO A 602 -16.11 -11.83 35.13
N LEU A 603 -15.77 -10.84 34.30
CA LEU A 603 -16.74 -9.92 33.72
C LEU A 603 -16.84 -10.15 32.21
N ALA A 604 -18.01 -9.85 31.65
CA ALA A 604 -18.38 -10.04 30.25
C ALA A 604 -17.37 -9.43 29.29
N PHE A 605 -16.76 -8.32 29.71
CA PHE A 605 -15.76 -7.61 28.96
C PHE A 605 -14.38 -7.78 29.59
N SER A 606 -13.41 -8.16 28.76
CA SER A 606 -12.01 -8.33 29.21
C SER A 606 -11.42 -7.03 29.78
N PHE A 607 -11.82 -5.87 29.24
CA PHE A 607 -11.40 -4.56 29.74
C PHE A 607 -12.05 -4.21 31.09
N HIS A 608 -13.31 -4.60 31.35
CA HIS A 608 -13.91 -4.50 32.68
C HIS A 608 -13.15 -5.39 33.69
N THR A 609 -12.80 -6.61 33.28
CA THR A 609 -12.05 -7.54 34.14
C THR A 609 -10.69 -6.98 34.53
N ARG A 610 -9.94 -6.41 33.57
CA ARG A 610 -8.63 -5.78 33.84
C ARG A 610 -8.74 -4.63 34.84
N VAL A 611 -9.65 -3.69 34.62
CA VAL A 611 -9.79 -2.51 35.48
C VAL A 611 -10.29 -2.89 36.88
N SER A 612 -11.22 -3.86 36.98
CA SER A 612 -11.66 -4.42 38.26
C SER A 612 -10.48 -5.03 39.05
N GLN A 613 -9.63 -5.83 38.39
CA GLN A 613 -8.43 -6.41 39.02
C GLN A 613 -7.40 -5.34 39.44
N SER A 614 -7.21 -4.29 38.64
CA SER A 614 -6.40 -3.13 39.00
C SER A 614 -6.90 -2.45 40.28
N TRP A 615 -8.23 -2.33 40.45
CA TRP A 615 -8.81 -1.79 41.67
C TRP A 615 -8.56 -2.71 42.88
N PHE A 616 -8.84 -4.01 42.76
CA PHE A 616 -8.64 -4.98 43.85
C PHE A 616 -7.17 -5.11 44.28
N SER A 617 -6.23 -4.95 43.35
CA SER A 617 -4.79 -4.92 43.65
C SER A 617 -4.30 -3.61 44.26
N GLY A 618 -5.19 -2.61 44.41
CA GLY A 618 -4.90 -1.35 45.09
C GLY A 618 -4.25 -0.29 44.20
N GLN A 619 -4.24 -0.45 42.87
CA GLN A 619 -3.59 0.51 41.96
C GLN A 619 -4.23 1.89 41.96
N PHE A 620 -5.49 2.02 42.38
CA PHE A 620 -6.23 3.29 42.43
C PHE A 620 -6.24 3.94 43.83
N ARG A 621 -5.51 3.39 44.82
CA ARG A 621 -5.50 3.89 46.21
C ARG A 621 -4.82 5.25 46.39
N SER A 622 -4.08 5.75 45.40
CA SER A 622 -3.44 7.07 45.45
C SER A 622 -4.34 8.22 45.00
N LEU A 623 -5.62 7.96 44.73
CA LEU A 623 -6.58 8.92 44.16
C LEU A 623 -7.81 9.17 45.06
N GLN A 624 -7.84 8.58 46.28
CA GLN A 624 -8.89 8.78 47.28
C GLN A 624 -8.50 9.77 48.36
#